data_AF-A0AAW9J5T0-F1
#
_entry.id   AF-A0AAW9J5T0-F1
#
_cell.length_a   1.000
_cell.length_b   1.000
_cell.length_c   1.000
_cell.angle_alpha   90.00
_cell.angle_beta   90.00
_cell.angle_gamma   90.00
#
_symmetry.space_group_name_H-M   'P 1'
#
loop_
_entity.id
_entity.type
_entity.pdbx_description
1 polymer ?
#
loop_
_entity_poly.entity_id
_entity_poly.type
_entity_poly.pdbx_seq_one_letter_code
_entity_poly.pdbx_strand_id
1 'polypeptide(L)'
;MCVSALGIGCNAKPNDEKANNTEKITINEGSVTNDWRKESYINGILYQLSAEVKGLQYQAYKLARVQLDKRIAEREAGTYKKPIAIISDIDDTLASDCNYIAGIVMQDEKWDNGPWNGYYDSIASTSNVAIPGAVEFMNYAADN
;
A
#
# COMPACT_ATOMS: atom_id res chain seq x y z
N MET A 1 -5.98 46.34 33.45
CA MET A 1 -5.87 45.48 34.66
C MET A 1 -5.73 44.04 34.22
N CYS A 2 -4.69 43.38 34.75
CA CYS A 2 -4.33 41.96 34.73
C CYS A 2 -4.40 41.13 33.43
N VAL A 3 -3.18 40.81 32.97
CA VAL A 3 -2.74 39.70 32.12
C VAL A 3 -2.98 38.35 32.82
N SER A 4 -3.23 37.28 32.05
CA SER A 4 -2.72 35.92 32.31
C SER A 4 -2.94 35.01 31.08
N ALA A 5 -1.92 34.91 30.23
CA ALA A 5 -1.76 33.81 29.28
C ALA A 5 -0.89 32.74 29.96
N LEU A 6 -1.37 31.50 30.08
CA LEU A 6 -0.52 30.37 30.47
C LEU A 6 0.08 29.74 29.20
N GLY A 7 1.28 30.19 28.86
CA GLY A 7 2.20 29.43 28.02
C GLY A 7 3.14 28.63 28.92
N ILE A 8 3.14 27.31 28.79
CA ILE A 8 4.19 26.46 29.37
C ILE A 8 5.34 26.46 28.35
N GLY A 9 6.26 27.41 28.53
CA GLY A 9 7.56 27.39 27.88
C GLY A 9 8.56 26.64 28.75
N CYS A 10 9.05 25.49 28.28
CA CYS A 10 10.24 24.87 28.86
C CYS A 10 11.47 25.64 28.36
N ASN A 11 12.10 26.37 29.27
CA ASN A 11 13.34 27.10 29.05
C ASN A 11 14.49 26.21 29.56
N ALA A 12 15.21 25.53 28.66
CA ALA A 12 16.44 24.82 28.99
C ALA A 12 17.60 25.48 28.23
N LYS A 13 18.53 26.07 29.00
CA LYS A 13 19.80 26.59 28.45
C LYS A 13 20.68 25.41 27.99
N PRO A 14 21.49 25.56 26.93
CA PRO A 14 22.46 24.54 26.57
C PRO A 14 23.67 24.67 27.50
N ASN A 15 23.96 23.60 28.25
CA ASN A 15 25.31 23.41 28.80
C ASN A 15 26.10 22.61 27.76
N ASP A 16 27.17 23.24 27.26
CA ASP A 16 28.21 22.58 26.48
C ASP A 16 28.97 21.59 27.37
N GLU A 17 28.57 20.32 27.34
CA GLU A 17 29.43 19.21 27.72
C GLU A 17 29.49 18.21 26.56
N LYS A 18 30.67 18.12 25.95
CA LYS A 18 31.02 17.09 24.97
C LYS A 18 30.99 15.72 25.65
N ALA A 19 29.83 15.08 25.67
CA ALA A 19 29.70 13.69 26.06
C ALA A 19 29.79 12.82 24.80
N ASN A 20 30.95 12.17 24.63
CA ASN A 20 31.08 10.96 23.83
C ASN A 20 30.21 9.86 24.47
N ASN A 21 28.91 9.88 24.20
CA ASN A 21 28.01 8.79 24.58
C ASN A 21 27.68 8.01 23.32
N THR A 22 28.29 6.83 23.22
CA THR A 22 27.80 5.71 22.42
C THR A 22 26.30 5.63 22.65
N GLU A 23 25.49 6.01 21.66
CA GLU A 23 24.04 5.83 21.70
C GLU A 23 23.80 4.35 22.01
N LYS A 24 23.29 4.09 23.21
CA LYS A 24 22.91 2.76 23.64
C LYS A 24 21.70 2.40 22.80
N ILE A 25 21.92 1.64 21.71
CA ILE A 25 20.86 1.12 20.86
C ILE A 25 19.89 0.39 21.78
N THR A 26 18.74 1.01 22.02
CA THR A 26 17.67 0.41 22.82
C THR A 26 16.95 -0.51 21.86
N ILE A 27 17.46 -1.73 21.74
CA ILE A 27 16.81 -2.81 21.01
C ILE A 27 15.49 -3.08 21.73
N ASN A 28 14.38 -2.71 21.10
CA ASN A 28 13.07 -3.15 21.58
C ASN A 28 12.99 -4.65 21.29
N GLU A 29 12.95 -5.47 22.34
CA GLU A 29 12.80 -6.92 22.19
C GLU A 29 11.57 -7.21 21.33
N GLY A 30 11.79 -7.72 20.10
CA GLY A 30 10.75 -8.03 19.12
C GLY A 30 10.66 -7.08 17.92
N SER A 31 11.40 -5.98 17.87
CA SER A 31 11.47 -5.13 16.67
C SER A 31 12.56 -5.63 15.72
N VAL A 32 12.23 -5.75 14.43
CA VAL A 32 13.14 -6.15 13.36
C VAL A 32 14.00 -4.96 12.89
N THR A 33 13.43 -3.75 12.92
CA THR A 33 14.03 -2.53 12.37
C THR A 33 14.30 -1.44 13.41
N ASN A 34 13.79 -1.58 14.64
CA ASN A 34 13.69 -0.54 15.66
C ASN A 34 12.97 0.74 15.20
N ASP A 35 12.17 0.65 14.13
CA ASP A 35 11.36 1.74 13.58
C ASP A 35 9.91 1.27 13.39
N TRP A 36 9.00 1.77 14.24
CA TRP A 36 7.59 1.40 14.23
C TRP A 36 6.91 1.58 12.86
N ARG A 37 7.38 2.54 12.07
CA ARG A 37 6.84 2.82 10.75
C ARG A 37 7.27 1.74 9.79
N LYS A 38 8.56 1.37 9.76
CA LYS A 38 9.06 0.26 8.95
C LYS A 38 8.38 -1.07 9.33
N GLU A 39 8.17 -1.33 10.63
CA GLU A 39 7.42 -2.52 11.08
C GLU A 39 6.00 -2.58 10.50
N SER A 40 5.31 -1.44 10.46
CA SER A 40 3.94 -1.37 9.92
C SER A 40 3.90 -1.74 8.43
N TYR A 41 4.88 -1.28 7.64
CA TYR A 41 4.99 -1.67 6.24
C TYR A 41 5.38 -3.13 6.07
N ILE A 42 6.32 -3.65 6.87
CA ILE A 42 6.70 -5.07 6.83
C ILE A 42 5.47 -5.94 7.08
N ASN A 43 4.66 -5.62 8.08
CA ASN A 43 3.42 -6.34 8.37
C ASN A 43 2.43 -6.27 7.19
N GLY A 44 2.27 -5.09 6.58
CA GLY A 44 1.42 -4.91 5.40
C GLY A 44 1.90 -5.74 4.19
N ILE A 45 3.20 -5.73 3.90
CA ILE A 45 3.83 -6.51 2.82
C ILE A 45 3.61 -8.01 3.06
N LEU A 46 3.88 -8.50 4.27
CA LEU A 46 3.69 -9.91 4.61
C LEU A 46 2.23 -10.34 4.48
N TYR A 47 1.29 -9.48 4.89
CA TYR A 47 -0.13 -9.71 4.69
C TYR A 47 -0.48 -9.76 3.19
N GLN A 48 -0.04 -8.79 2.39
CA GLN A 48 -0.30 -8.76 0.94
C GLN A 48 0.27 -9.97 0.20
N LEU A 49 1.42 -10.50 0.63
CA LEU A 49 2.06 -11.68 0.03
C LEU A 49 1.49 -13.02 0.50
N SER A 50 0.62 -13.00 1.52
CA SER A 50 0.04 -14.20 2.12
C SER A 50 -0.80 -15.02 1.13
N ALA A 51 -0.94 -16.33 1.41
CA ALA A 51 -1.76 -17.22 0.60
C ALA A 51 -3.26 -16.86 0.72
N GLU A 52 -3.67 -16.37 1.89
CA GLU A 52 -5.02 -15.91 2.19
C GLU A 52 -5.41 -14.72 1.30
N VAL A 53 -4.55 -13.70 1.21
CA VAL A 53 -4.81 -12.54 0.34
C VAL A 53 -4.83 -12.94 -1.12
N LYS A 54 -3.91 -13.80 -1.57
CA LYS A 54 -3.95 -14.36 -2.94
C LYS A 54 -5.25 -15.11 -3.23
N GLY A 55 -5.73 -15.90 -2.26
CA GLY A 55 -7.02 -16.58 -2.35
C GLY A 55 -8.18 -15.60 -2.50
N LEU A 56 -8.19 -14.53 -1.71
CA LEU A 56 -9.20 -13.47 -1.78
C LEU A 56 -9.17 -12.71 -3.12
N GLN A 57 -7.99 -12.41 -3.65
CA GLN A 57 -7.80 -11.78 -4.95
C GLN A 57 -8.41 -12.62 -6.07
N TYR A 58 -8.08 -13.92 -6.12
CA TYR A 58 -8.71 -14.85 -7.07
C TYR A 58 -10.22 -14.96 -6.87
N GLN A 59 -10.70 -15.00 -5.62
CA GLN A 59 -12.12 -15.08 -5.32
C GLN A 59 -12.87 -13.84 -5.84
N ALA A 60 -12.30 -12.64 -5.65
CA ALA A 60 -12.89 -11.40 -6.13
C ALA A 60 -13.04 -11.39 -7.65
N TYR A 61 -12.00 -11.77 -8.41
CA TYR A 61 -12.06 -11.79 -9.87
C TYR A 61 -12.94 -12.91 -10.45
N LYS A 62 -13.00 -14.07 -9.79
CA LYS A 62 -13.98 -15.12 -10.15
C LYS A 62 -15.41 -14.64 -9.94
N LEU A 63 -15.69 -13.94 -8.84
CA LEU A 63 -16.99 -13.35 -8.60
C LEU A 63 -17.30 -12.24 -9.62
N ALA A 64 -16.32 -11.40 -9.95
CA ALA A 64 -16.46 -10.35 -10.95
C ALA A 64 -16.89 -10.93 -12.31
N ARG A 65 -16.31 -12.08 -12.70
CA ARG A 65 -16.72 -12.82 -13.90
C ARG A 65 -18.20 -13.24 -13.85
N VAL A 66 -18.63 -13.91 -12.77
CA VAL A 66 -20.04 -14.31 -12.60
C VAL A 66 -20.98 -13.11 -12.69
N GLN A 67 -20.58 -11.97 -12.12
CA GLN A 67 -21.36 -10.75 -12.16
C GLN A 67 -21.41 -10.14 -13.57
N LEU A 68 -20.32 -10.20 -14.34
CA LEU A 68 -20.28 -9.76 -15.72
C LEU A 68 -21.19 -10.63 -16.60
N ASP A 69 -21.13 -11.96 -16.47
CA ASP A 69 -21.97 -12.89 -17.24
C ASP A 69 -23.45 -12.59 -17.04
N LYS A 70 -23.85 -12.36 -15.78
CA LYS A 70 -25.21 -11.96 -15.43
C LYS A 70 -25.59 -10.64 -16.11
N ARG A 71 -24.70 -9.65 -16.12
CA ARG A 71 -24.97 -8.37 -16.77
C ARG A 71 -25.11 -8.55 -18.27
N ILE A 72 -24.24 -9.30 -18.93
CA ILE A 72 -24.35 -9.59 -20.37
C ILE A 72 -25.71 -10.21 -20.69
N ALA A 73 -26.14 -11.22 -19.92
CA ALA A 73 -27.46 -11.83 -20.11
C ALA A 73 -28.63 -10.83 -19.91
N GLU A 74 -28.56 -9.96 -18.90
CA GLU A 74 -29.57 -8.90 -18.69
C GLU A 74 -29.62 -7.91 -19.87
N ARG A 75 -28.45 -7.58 -20.46
CA ARG A 75 -28.34 -6.72 -21.66
C ARG A 75 -29.00 -7.39 -22.86
N GLU A 76 -28.68 -8.66 -23.11
CA GLU A 76 -29.23 -9.46 -24.22
C GLU A 76 -30.74 -9.65 -24.09
N ALA A 77 -31.26 -9.74 -22.86
CA ALA A 77 -32.69 -9.76 -22.57
C ALA A 77 -33.37 -8.37 -22.72
N GLY A 78 -32.62 -7.32 -23.06
CA GLY A 78 -33.15 -5.97 -23.28
C GLY A 78 -33.43 -5.18 -22.01
N THR A 79 -32.91 -5.60 -20.85
CA THR A 79 -33.13 -4.93 -19.55
C THR A 79 -32.58 -3.50 -19.55
N TYR A 80 -31.50 -3.25 -20.29
CA TYR A 80 -30.91 -1.92 -20.42
C TYR A 80 -30.32 -1.71 -21.83
N LYS A 81 -30.28 -0.44 -22.25
CA LYS A 81 -29.89 -0.04 -23.62
C LYS A 81 -28.46 0.50 -23.72
N LYS A 82 -27.83 0.83 -22.59
CA LYS A 82 -26.48 1.39 -22.58
C LYS A 82 -25.44 0.25 -22.58
N PRO A 83 -24.23 0.48 -23.14
CA PRO A 83 -23.13 -0.46 -23.02
C PRO A 83 -22.80 -0.78 -21.56
N ILE A 84 -22.27 -1.98 -21.33
CA ILE A 84 -21.74 -2.39 -20.02
C ILE A 84 -20.39 -1.69 -19.85
N ALA A 85 -20.12 -1.21 -18.64
CA ALA A 85 -18.84 -0.65 -18.25
C ALA A 85 -18.37 -1.30 -16.94
N ILE A 86 -17.06 -1.52 -16.84
CA ILE A 86 -16.38 -1.93 -15.62
C ILE A 86 -15.52 -0.76 -15.17
N ILE A 87 -15.60 -0.47 -13.88
CA ILE A 87 -14.76 0.54 -13.22
C ILE A 87 -13.92 -0.20 -12.20
N SER A 88 -12.62 0.05 -12.21
CA SER A 88 -11.66 -0.57 -11.30
C SER A 88 -10.66 0.48 -10.85
N ASP A 89 -10.17 0.31 -9.62
CA ASP A 89 -8.97 0.98 -9.15
C ASP A 89 -7.71 0.29 -9.73
N ILE A 90 -6.52 0.85 -9.54
CA ILE A 90 -5.26 0.29 -10.05
C ILE A 90 -4.43 -0.29 -8.92
N ASP A 91 -4.03 0.54 -7.95
CA ASP A 91 -3.08 0.16 -6.91
C ASP A 91 -3.71 -0.86 -5.95
N ASP A 92 -3.03 -1.99 -5.74
CA ASP A 92 -3.51 -3.16 -5.00
C ASP A 92 -4.86 -3.73 -5.46
N THR A 93 -5.33 -3.35 -6.65
CA THR A 93 -6.54 -3.88 -7.28
C THR A 93 -6.22 -4.60 -8.58
N LEU A 94 -5.60 -3.91 -9.55
CA LEU A 94 -5.12 -4.49 -10.81
C LEU A 94 -3.62 -4.80 -10.75
N ALA A 95 -2.86 -3.98 -10.04
CA ALA A 95 -1.41 -4.03 -9.98
C ALA A 95 -0.93 -3.92 -8.54
N SER A 96 0.03 -4.78 -8.14
CA SER A 96 0.62 -4.78 -6.81
C SER A 96 1.97 -4.08 -6.83
N ASP A 97 2.08 -3.02 -6.03
CA ASP A 97 3.32 -2.29 -5.80
C ASP A 97 4.13 -2.84 -4.61
N CYS A 98 3.71 -3.96 -4.04
CA CYS A 98 4.28 -4.55 -2.83
C CYS A 98 5.80 -4.78 -2.90
N ASN A 99 6.33 -5.17 -4.06
CA ASN A 99 7.79 -5.32 -4.25
C ASN A 99 8.53 -3.98 -4.23
N TYR A 100 7.93 -2.92 -4.77
CA TYR A 100 8.50 -1.58 -4.68
C TYR A 100 8.58 -1.14 -3.24
N ILE A 101 7.46 -1.25 -2.51
CA ILE A 101 7.41 -0.89 -1.08
C ILE A 101 8.43 -1.71 -0.28
N ALA A 102 8.55 -3.01 -0.56
CA ALA A 102 9.56 -3.85 0.08
C ALA A 102 10.99 -3.38 -0.20
N GLY A 103 11.31 -3.04 -1.45
CA GLY A 103 12.61 -2.50 -1.85
C GLY A 103 12.96 -1.21 -1.13
N ILE A 104 11.97 -0.32 -0.98
CA ILE A 104 12.10 0.96 -0.28
C ILE A 104 12.29 0.77 1.23
N VAL A 105 11.52 -0.11 1.87
CA VAL A 105 11.60 -0.36 3.32
C VAL A 105 12.99 -0.84 3.76
N MET A 106 13.68 -1.57 2.87
CA MET A 106 15.05 -2.06 3.09
C MET A 106 16.13 -0.98 3.01
N GLN A 107 15.82 0.25 2.57
CA GLN A 107 16.80 1.32 2.48
C GLN A 107 17.10 1.93 3.86
N ASP A 108 18.35 2.36 4.07
CA ASP A 108 18.81 2.97 5.32
C ASP A 108 18.26 4.39 5.54
N GLU A 109 17.68 5.00 4.51
CA GLU A 109 17.12 6.34 4.55
C GLU A 109 15.87 6.41 5.45
N LYS A 110 15.65 7.58 6.06
CA LYS A 110 14.43 7.83 6.83
C LYS A 110 13.25 7.89 5.87
N TRP A 111 12.38 6.90 5.98
CA TRP A 111 11.18 6.79 5.16
C TRP A 111 10.08 7.74 5.65
N ASP A 112 9.66 8.68 4.81
CA ASP A 112 8.54 9.60 5.08
C ASP A 112 7.62 9.75 3.86
N ASN A 113 6.78 8.73 3.57
CA ASN A 113 5.72 8.78 2.56
C ASN A 113 6.17 9.35 1.19
N GLY A 114 7.45 9.20 0.86
CA GLY A 114 8.10 9.85 -0.27
C GLY A 114 9.59 10.13 0.02
N PRO A 115 10.38 10.48 -1.01
CA PRO A 115 9.94 10.88 -2.35
C PRO A 115 9.47 9.72 -3.23
N TRP A 116 8.46 9.96 -4.06
CA TRP A 116 7.95 9.05 -5.09
C TRP A 116 8.87 8.97 -6.32
N ASN A 117 10.13 9.38 -6.19
CA ASN A 117 11.07 9.44 -7.30
C ASN A 117 11.39 8.02 -7.77
N GLY A 118 10.80 7.61 -8.88
CA GLY A 118 10.92 6.26 -9.40
C GLY A 118 9.80 5.30 -8.98
N TYR A 119 8.78 5.74 -8.23
CA TYR A 119 7.58 4.90 -8.01
C TYR A 119 6.88 4.60 -9.33
N TYR A 120 6.62 5.63 -10.14
CA TYR A 120 5.97 5.44 -11.43
C TYR A 120 6.86 4.70 -12.44
N ASP A 121 8.19 4.89 -12.36
CA ASP A 121 9.14 4.08 -13.15
C ASP A 121 9.12 2.62 -12.71
N SER A 122 8.98 2.36 -11.40
CA SER A 122 8.81 1.02 -10.84
C SER A 122 7.48 0.38 -11.23
N ILE A 123 6.38 1.15 -11.23
CA ILE A 123 5.06 0.71 -11.71
C ILE A 123 5.15 0.23 -13.16
N ALA A 124 5.95 0.91 -13.98
CA ALA A 124 6.17 0.56 -15.38
C ALA A 124 7.24 -0.53 -15.59
N SER A 125 7.82 -1.06 -14.50
CA SER A 125 8.86 -2.07 -14.53
C SER A 125 8.34 -3.45 -14.14
N THR A 126 9.20 -4.47 -14.23
CA THR A 126 8.92 -5.83 -13.74
C THR A 126 8.71 -5.93 -12.22
N SER A 127 9.02 -4.87 -11.46
CA SER A 127 8.76 -4.86 -10.02
C SER A 127 7.27 -4.77 -9.69
N ASN A 128 6.46 -4.22 -10.60
CA ASN A 128 5.02 -4.19 -10.47
C ASN A 128 4.40 -5.46 -11.07
N VAL A 129 3.61 -6.16 -10.27
CA VAL A 129 3.05 -7.47 -10.64
C VAL A 129 1.54 -7.36 -10.68
N ALA A 130 0.92 -7.91 -11.71
CA ALA A 130 -0.54 -7.94 -11.77
C ALA A 130 -1.12 -8.70 -10.57
N ILE A 131 -2.22 -8.20 -10.04
CA ILE A 131 -2.97 -8.87 -8.98
C ILE A 131 -3.51 -10.21 -9.53
N PRO A 132 -3.37 -11.33 -8.79
CA PRO A 132 -3.88 -12.63 -9.21
C PRO A 132 -5.34 -12.60 -9.66
N GLY A 133 -5.61 -13.05 -10.90
CA GLY A 133 -6.94 -13.05 -11.50
C GLY A 133 -7.30 -11.79 -12.28
N ALA A 134 -6.57 -10.69 -12.11
CA ALA A 134 -6.89 -9.40 -12.73
C ALA A 134 -6.73 -9.43 -14.25
N VAL A 135 -5.59 -9.90 -14.75
CA VAL A 135 -5.31 -9.96 -16.21
C VAL A 135 -6.30 -10.89 -16.90
N GLU A 136 -6.56 -12.08 -16.34
CA GLU A 136 -7.52 -13.00 -16.93
C GLU A 136 -8.93 -12.42 -16.98
N PHE A 137 -9.36 -11.73 -15.92
CA PHE A 137 -10.67 -11.07 -15.88
C PHE A 137 -10.77 -9.89 -16.85
N MET A 138 -9.75 -9.03 -16.92
CA MET A 138 -9.78 -7.85 -17.80
C MET A 138 -9.77 -8.24 -19.27
N ASN A 139 -9.01 -9.27 -19.65
CA ASN A 139 -9.06 -9.82 -21.00
C ASN A 139 -10.44 -10.45 -21.29
N TYR A 140 -10.98 -11.22 -20.34
CA TYR A 140 -12.33 -11.77 -20.47
C TYR A 140 -13.39 -10.68 -20.68
N ALA A 141 -13.30 -9.59 -19.92
CA ALA A 141 -14.19 -8.45 -20.03
C ALA A 141 -14.03 -7.67 -21.33
N ALA A 142 -12.82 -7.61 -21.90
CA ALA A 142 -12.59 -6.96 -23.18
C ALA A 142 -13.17 -7.75 -24.36
N ASP A 143 -13.21 -9.08 -24.23
CA ASP A 143 -13.69 -9.99 -25.28
C ASP A 143 -15.23 -10.16 -25.32
N ASN A 144 -16.00 -9.55 -24.39
CA ASN A 144 -17.46 -9.75 -24.23
C ASN A 144 -18.26 -8.44 -24.05
#